data_AF-A0A200RCC9-F1
#
_entry.id   AF-A0A200RCC9-F1
#
_cell.length_a   1.000
_cell.length_b   1.000
_cell.length_c   1.000
_cell.angle_alpha   90.00
_cell.angle_beta   90.00
_cell.angle_gamma   90.00
#
_symmetry.space_group_name_H-M   'P 1'
#
loop_
_entity.id
_entity.type
_entity.pdbx_description
1 polymer ?
#
loop_
_entity_poly.entity_id
_entity_poly.type
_entity_poly.pdbx_seq_one_letter_code
_entity_poly.pdbx_strand_id
1 'polypeptide(L)'
;MQRKLIWEVFLLKRLHFRLNPISYLSYGSSPRLDGEDEFYDDVPKPRRRKSERKPFPTPMKVLIRRAKEERELRKDQLCKIVEEAPENGLLVPELVEVAHRVFKARESLFNGLSKLVNVVVPIKRCRY
;
A
#
# COMPACT_ATOMS: atom_id res chain seq x y z
N MET A 1 17.52 -4.38 -28.35
CA MET A 1 17.52 -5.09 -27.05
C MET A 1 16.66 -4.47 -25.95
N GLN A 2 16.29 -3.18 -26.02
CA GLN A 2 15.54 -2.49 -24.95
C GLN A 2 14.07 -2.94 -24.77
N ARG A 3 13.45 -3.57 -25.77
CA ARG A 3 12.03 -3.97 -25.70
C ARG A 3 11.79 -5.05 -24.63
N LYS A 4 12.71 -6.00 -24.43
CA LYS A 4 12.52 -7.11 -23.50
C LYS A 4 12.43 -6.67 -22.03
N LEU A 5 13.21 -5.67 -21.64
CA LEU A 5 13.20 -5.10 -20.29
C LEU A 5 11.88 -4.38 -19.97
N ILE A 6 11.28 -3.71 -20.97
CA ILE A 6 9.98 -3.03 -20.81
C ILE A 6 8.87 -4.06 -20.54
N TRP A 7 8.91 -5.22 -21.20
CA TRP A 7 7.94 -6.31 -20.99
C TRP A 7 8.08 -6.95 -19.60
N GLU A 8 9.30 -7.16 -19.10
CA GLU A 8 9.52 -7.69 -17.75
C GLU A 8 9.05 -6.73 -16.65
N VAL A 9 9.29 -5.42 -16.81
CA VAL A 9 8.76 -4.39 -15.90
C VAL A 9 7.23 -4.33 -15.96
N PHE A 10 6.62 -4.52 -17.15
CA PHE A 10 5.16 -4.59 -17.30
C PHE A 10 4.55 -5.82 -16.62
N LEU A 11 5.20 -6.98 -16.72
CA LEU A 11 4.76 -8.23 -16.08
C LEU A 11 4.82 -8.14 -14.55
N LEU A 12 5.86 -7.52 -13.99
CA LEU A 12 6.00 -7.29 -12.55
C LEU A 12 4.95 -6.29 -12.02
N LYS A 13 4.64 -5.23 -12.77
CA LYS A 13 3.57 -4.27 -12.41
C LYS A 13 2.17 -4.90 -12.43
N ARG A 14 1.94 -5.89 -13.30
CA ARG A 14 0.66 -6.62 -13.40
C ARG A 14 0.39 -7.54 -12.20
N LEU A 15 1.44 -7.94 -11.47
CA LEU A 15 1.31 -8.75 -10.25
C LEU A 15 1.05 -7.90 -8.98
N HIS A 16 1.17 -6.57 -9.06
CA HIS A 16 1.06 -5.70 -7.88
C HIS A 16 -0.28 -4.96 -7.74
N PHE A 17 -1.29 -5.32 -8.55
CA PHE A 17 -2.65 -4.75 -8.47
C PHE A 17 -3.72 -5.85 -8.39
N ARG A 18 -3.72 -6.59 -7.27
CA ARG A 18 -4.90 -7.30 -6.75
C ARG A 18 -4.95 -7.20 -5.22
N LEU A 19 -4.62 -6.04 -4.67
CA LEU A 19 -5.17 -5.67 -3.37
C LEU A 19 -6.58 -5.17 -3.65
N ASN A 20 -7.55 -6.07 -3.45
CA ASN A 20 -8.96 -5.75 -3.51
C ASN A 20 -9.22 -4.51 -2.64
N PRO A 21 -9.85 -3.45 -3.16
CA PRO A 21 -10.42 -2.45 -2.27
C PRO A 21 -11.46 -3.19 -1.44
N ILE A 22 -11.31 -3.10 -0.12
CA ILE A 22 -12.32 -3.56 0.83
C ILE A 22 -13.64 -2.93 0.39
N SER A 23 -14.48 -3.73 -0.26
CA SER A 23 -15.85 -3.37 -0.55
C SER A 23 -16.50 -3.15 0.80
N TYR A 24 -16.78 -1.90 1.11
CA TYR A 24 -17.72 -1.54 2.16
C TYR A 24 -18.95 -2.44 1.97
N LEU A 25 -19.27 -3.25 2.98
CA LEU A 25 -20.55 -3.94 3.02
C LEU A 25 -21.62 -2.85 3.01
N SER A 26 -22.17 -2.58 1.84
CA SER A 26 -23.50 -2.01 1.70
C SER A 26 -24.44 -3.05 2.27
N TYR A 27 -24.82 -2.92 3.55
CA TYR A 27 -26.00 -3.59 4.06
C TYR A 27 -27.19 -3.07 3.26
N GLY A 28 -27.52 -3.80 2.20
CA GLY A 28 -28.83 -3.72 1.59
C GLY A 28 -29.86 -4.03 2.65
N SER A 29 -30.98 -3.30 2.62
CA SER A 29 -32.15 -3.57 3.45
C SER A 29 -32.51 -5.05 3.35
N SER A 30 -32.28 -5.80 4.42
CA SER A 30 -32.76 -7.17 4.54
C SER A 30 -34.29 -7.14 4.69
N PRO A 31 -35.04 -8.10 4.13
CA PRO A 31 -36.46 -8.25 4.41
C PRO A 31 -36.64 -8.46 5.91
N ARG A 32 -37.62 -7.80 6.52
CA ARG A 32 -37.98 -8.03 7.93
C ARG A 32 -38.45 -9.47 8.07
N LEU A 33 -37.60 -10.32 8.65
CA LEU A 33 -37.98 -11.59 9.22
C LEU A 33 -38.25 -11.32 10.70
N ASP A 34 -39.49 -11.53 11.15
CA ASP A 34 -39.90 -11.52 12.55
C ASP A 34 -39.25 -12.71 13.27
N GLY A 35 -37.96 -12.57 13.59
CA GLY A 35 -37.22 -13.43 14.49
C GLY A 35 -36.51 -12.53 15.47
N GLU A 36 -36.72 -12.78 16.76
CA GLU A 36 -36.00 -12.09 17.83
C GLU A 36 -34.50 -12.25 17.57
N ASP A 37 -33.83 -11.16 17.16
CA ASP A 37 -32.40 -11.15 16.93
C ASP A 37 -31.71 -11.51 18.25
N GLU A 38 -31.28 -12.78 18.39
CA GLU A 38 -30.48 -13.25 19.51
C GLU A 38 -29.15 -12.49 19.48
N PHE A 39 -29.13 -11.40 20.22
CA PHE A 39 -28.10 -10.39 20.20
C PHE A 39 -26.91 -10.92 20.99
N TYR A 40 -25.94 -11.53 20.31
CA TYR A 40 -24.68 -11.96 20.94
C TYR A 40 -24.02 -10.78 21.64
N ASP A 41 -23.97 -10.80 22.97
CA ASP A 41 -23.39 -9.73 23.80
C ASP A 41 -21.89 -9.52 23.53
N ASP A 42 -21.21 -10.54 23.03
CA ASP A 42 -19.79 -10.52 22.70
C ASP A 42 -19.46 -9.78 21.39
N VAL A 43 -20.45 -9.52 20.54
CA VAL A 43 -20.24 -8.84 19.26
C VAL A 43 -20.33 -7.33 19.47
N PRO A 44 -19.27 -6.56 19.16
CA PRO A 44 -19.32 -5.11 19.28
C PRO A 44 -20.47 -4.53 18.46
N LYS A 45 -21.35 -3.79 19.14
CA LYS A 45 -22.52 -3.17 18.50
C LYS A 45 -22.10 -2.29 17.31
N PRO A 46 -22.89 -2.24 16.24
CA PRO A 46 -22.65 -1.35 15.11
C PRO A 46 -22.39 0.09 15.58
N ARG A 47 -21.53 0.81 14.85
CA ARG A 47 -21.13 2.17 15.23
C ARG A 47 -22.37 3.05 15.42
N ARG A 48 -22.50 3.67 16.60
CA ARG A 48 -23.56 4.63 16.94
C ARG A 48 -23.75 5.69 15.85
N ARG A 49 -24.99 6.18 15.69
CA ARG A 49 -25.30 7.27 14.75
C ARG A 49 -24.44 8.49 15.09
N LYS A 50 -24.09 9.31 14.10
CA LYS A 50 -23.17 10.46 14.31
C LYS A 50 -23.67 11.43 15.39
N SER A 51 -24.99 11.57 15.55
CA SER A 51 -25.65 12.40 16.58
C SER A 51 -25.55 11.84 18.00
N GLU A 52 -25.42 10.53 18.16
CA GLU A 52 -25.33 9.84 19.46
C GLU A 52 -23.88 9.79 19.98
N ARG A 53 -22.91 10.20 19.16
CA ARG A 53 -21.51 10.25 19.55
C ARG A 53 -21.26 11.53 20.31
N LYS A 54 -20.40 11.45 21.33
CA LYS A 54 -19.87 12.65 21.97
C LYS A 54 -19.22 13.54 20.90
N PRO A 55 -19.49 14.85 20.90
CA PRO A 55 -18.83 15.76 19.97
C PRO A 55 -17.32 15.74 20.22
N PHE A 56 -16.56 16.08 19.19
CA PHE A 56 -15.11 16.24 19.36
C PHE A 56 -14.83 17.36 20.37
N PRO A 57 -13.78 17.21 21.22
CA PRO A 57 -13.37 18.25 22.15
C PRO A 57 -13.09 19.59 21.45
N THR A 58 -12.59 19.53 20.21
CA THR A 58 -12.44 20.67 19.32
C THR A 58 -13.42 20.51 18.15
N PRO A 59 -14.22 21.54 17.80
CA PRO A 59 -15.17 21.44 16.72
C PRO A 59 -14.47 21.16 15.38
N MET A 60 -15.06 20.28 14.58
CA MET A 60 -14.49 19.79 13.30
C MET A 60 -14.06 20.94 12.36
N LYS A 61 -14.81 22.04 12.32
CA LYS A 61 -14.47 23.21 11.49
C LYS A 61 -13.11 23.84 11.85
N VAL A 62 -12.74 23.84 13.14
CA VAL A 62 -11.45 24.37 13.60
C VAL A 62 -10.31 23.45 13.18
N LEU A 63 -10.50 22.13 13.31
CA LEU A 63 -9.52 21.14 12.85
C LEU A 63 -9.28 21.26 11.34
N ILE A 64 -10.36 21.40 10.56
CA ILE A 64 -10.28 21.59 9.11
C ILE A 64 -9.53 22.88 8.76
N ARG A 65 -9.78 23.99 9.47
CA ARG A 65 -9.07 25.26 9.24
C ARG A 65 -7.58 25.13 9.50
N ARG A 66 -7.19 24.58 10.66
CA ARG A 66 -5.77 24.32 11.00
C ARG A 66 -5.08 23.45 9.95
N ALA A 67 -5.75 22.38 9.50
CA ALA A 67 -5.20 21.50 8.48
C ALA A 67 -5.03 22.20 7.12
N LYS A 68 -5.93 23.14 6.78
CA LYS A 68 -5.79 23.97 5.57
C LYS A 68 -4.64 24.95 5.70
N GLU A 69 -4.53 25.65 6.82
CA GLU A 69 -3.43 26.58 7.11
C GLU A 69 -2.08 25.87 7.04
N GLU A 70 -1.94 24.71 7.68
CA GLU A 70 -0.71 23.89 7.61
C GLU A 70 -0.40 23.43 6.18
N ARG A 71 -1.43 23.13 5.38
CA ARG A 71 -1.25 22.78 3.98
C ARG A 71 -0.79 23.97 3.14
N GLU A 72 -1.33 25.17 3.37
CA GLU A 72 -0.86 26.38 2.69
C GLU A 72 0.56 26.75 3.12
N LEU A 73 0.88 26.71 4.42
CA LEU A 73 2.25 26.91 4.91
C LEU A 73 3.24 25.92 4.28
N ARG A 74 2.84 24.65 4.14
CA ARG A 74 3.66 23.66 3.44
C ARG A 74 3.77 23.93 1.95
N LYS A 75 2.73 24.44 1.28
CA LYS A 75 2.81 24.86 -0.13
C LYS A 75 3.74 26.05 -0.31
N ASP A 76 3.63 27.05 0.56
CA ASP A 76 4.49 28.24 0.57
C ASP A 76 5.96 27.84 0.84
N GLN A 77 6.17 26.77 1.61
CA GLN A 77 7.50 26.20 1.91
C GLN A 77 7.96 25.10 0.93
N LEU A 78 7.12 24.64 0.00
CA LEU A 78 7.33 23.36 -0.72
C LEU A 78 8.41 23.40 -1.80
N CYS A 79 9.01 24.55 -2.08
CA CYS A 79 10.03 24.66 -3.12
C CYS A 79 11.18 25.58 -2.72
N LYS A 80 11.81 25.34 -1.57
CA LYS A 80 13.28 25.35 -1.64
C LYS A 80 13.68 24.06 -2.35
N ILE A 81 13.47 24.04 -3.67
CA ILE A 81 14.22 23.13 -4.53
C ILE A 81 15.66 23.46 -4.14
N VAL A 82 16.40 22.48 -3.62
CA VAL A 82 17.82 22.66 -3.42
C VAL A 82 18.36 22.87 -4.83
N GLU A 83 18.57 24.13 -5.21
CA GLU A 83 18.93 24.53 -6.58
C GLU A 83 20.22 23.84 -7.01
N GLU A 84 21.09 23.60 -6.03
CA GLU A 84 22.33 22.86 -6.16
C GLU A 84 22.14 21.44 -5.64
N ALA A 85 22.52 20.46 -6.44
CA ALA A 85 22.71 19.11 -5.92
C ALA A 85 23.72 19.19 -4.77
N PRO A 86 23.49 18.51 -3.63
CA PRO A 86 24.48 18.47 -2.56
C PRO A 86 25.82 18.00 -3.15
N GLU A 87 26.92 18.66 -2.76
CA GLU A 87 28.27 18.40 -3.31
C GLU A 87 28.64 16.91 -3.23
N ASN A 88 28.23 16.28 -2.13
CA ASN A 88 28.10 14.84 -2.04
C ASN A 88 26.68 14.49 -2.47
N GLY A 89 26.49 14.21 -3.77
CA GLY A 89 25.24 13.58 -4.23
C GLY A 89 24.93 12.42 -3.30
N LEU A 90 23.66 12.13 -3.01
CA LEU A 90 23.18 11.09 -2.07
C LEU A 90 23.84 9.69 -2.19
N LEU A 91 24.71 9.51 -3.17
CA LEU A 91 25.72 8.46 -3.32
C LEU A 91 26.87 8.65 -2.32
N VAL A 92 26.84 7.88 -1.25
CA VAL A 92 28.04 7.61 -0.45
C VAL A 92 28.94 6.67 -1.27
N PRO A 93 30.16 7.09 -1.69
CA PRO A 93 31.02 6.30 -2.59
C PRO A 93 31.29 4.89 -2.09
N GLU A 94 31.43 4.73 -0.77
CA GLU A 94 31.64 3.44 -0.11
C GLU A 94 30.47 2.46 -0.31
N LEU A 95 29.24 2.96 -0.43
CA LEU A 95 28.05 2.13 -0.63
C LEU A 95 27.84 1.69 -2.07
N VAL A 96 28.51 2.33 -3.04
CA VAL A 96 28.36 2.01 -4.46
C VAL A 96 28.85 0.59 -4.74
N GLU A 97 30.01 0.21 -4.20
CA GLU A 97 30.53 -1.15 -4.34
C GLU A 97 29.62 -2.19 -3.69
N VAL A 98 29.09 -1.88 -2.49
CA VAL A 98 28.18 -2.75 -1.77
C VAL A 98 26.90 -2.97 -2.57
N ALA A 99 26.34 -1.91 -3.15
CA ALA A 99 25.15 -1.99 -3.99
C ALA A 99 25.36 -2.91 -5.20
N HIS A 100 26.50 -2.81 -5.88
CA HIS A 100 26.84 -3.71 -6.99
C HIS A 100 26.98 -5.17 -6.55
N ARG A 101 27.60 -5.43 -5.40
CA ARG A 101 27.74 -6.79 -4.85
C ARG A 101 26.38 -7.39 -4.50
N VAL A 102 25.52 -6.63 -3.82
CA VAL A 102 24.15 -7.06 -3.48
C VAL A 102 23.32 -7.32 -4.73
N PHE A 103 23.42 -6.46 -5.74
CA PHE A 103 22.71 -6.64 -7.00
C PHE A 103 23.11 -7.94 -7.72
N LYS A 104 24.41 -8.23 -7.81
CA LYS A 104 24.92 -9.48 -8.38
C LYS A 104 24.47 -10.71 -7.57
N ALA A 105 24.51 -10.64 -6.24
CA ALA A 105 24.05 -11.71 -5.37
C ALA A 105 22.55 -12.01 -5.57
N ARG A 106 21.73 -10.96 -5.68
CA ARG A 106 20.30 -11.05 -5.99
C ARG A 106 20.06 -11.76 -7.32
N GLU A 107 20.79 -11.39 -8.37
CA GLU A 107 20.69 -12.02 -9.69
C GLU A 107 21.04 -13.51 -9.63
N SER A 108 22.13 -13.86 -8.93
CA SER A 108 22.53 -15.26 -8.73
C SER A 108 21.46 -16.07 -7.99
N LEU A 109 20.85 -15.50 -6.95
CA LEU A 109 19.78 -16.15 -6.19
C LEU A 109 18.56 -16.40 -7.07
N PHE A 110 18.10 -15.42 -7.84
CA PHE A 110 16.97 -15.59 -8.76
C PHE A 110 17.26 -16.64 -9.84
N ASN A 111 18.49 -16.67 -10.36
CA ASN A 111 18.92 -17.70 -11.31
C ASN A 111 18.95 -19.11 -10.68
N GLY A 112 19.33 -19.23 -9.41
CA GLY A 112 19.25 -20.48 -8.68
C GLY A 112 17.80 -20.94 -8.47
N LEU A 113 16.93 -20.03 -8.00
CA LEU A 113 15.52 -20.31 -7.78
C LEU A 113 14.79 -20.68 -9.08
N SER A 114 15.07 -19.99 -10.19
CA SER A 114 14.43 -20.29 -11.47
C SER A 114 14.80 -21.69 -11.96
N LYS A 115 16.05 -22.12 -11.77
CA LYS A 115 16.48 -23.51 -12.06
C LYS A 115 15.77 -24.51 -11.15
N LEU A 116 15.65 -24.25 -9.85
CA LEU A 116 14.95 -25.15 -8.92
C LEU A 116 13.47 -25.32 -9.30
N VAL A 117 12.78 -24.21 -9.56
CA VAL A 117 11.35 -24.20 -9.91
C VAL A 117 11.10 -24.86 -11.27
N ASN A 118 11.95 -24.61 -12.27
CA ASN A 118 11.72 -25.10 -13.63
C ASN A 118 12.28 -26.51 -13.89
N VAL A 119 13.35 -26.90 -13.20
CA VAL A 119 14.10 -28.15 -13.48
C VAL A 119 13.88 -29.21 -12.39
N VAL A 120 13.84 -28.82 -11.12
CA VAL A 120 13.89 -29.77 -10.00
C VAL A 120 12.50 -30.08 -9.43
N VAL A 121 11.61 -29.08 -9.32
CA VAL A 121 10.31 -29.25 -8.68
C VAL A 121 9.21 -29.37 -9.73
N PRO A 122 8.57 -30.54 -9.91
CA PRO A 122 7.43 -30.67 -10.82
C PRO A 122 6.24 -29.89 -10.24
N ILE A 123 5.92 -28.75 -10.85
CA ILE A 123 4.72 -27.97 -10.49
C ILE A 123 3.48 -28.75 -10.95
N LYS A 124 2.89 -29.53 -10.04
CA LYS A 124 1.60 -30.19 -10.25
C LYS A 124 0.50 -29.16 -10.00
N ARG A 125 -0.29 -28.85 -11.03
CA ARG A 125 -1.53 -28.06 -10.88
C ARG A 125 -2.70 -29.03 -10.76
N CYS A 126 -3.52 -28.87 -9.72
CA CYS A 126 -4.83 -29.51 -9.69
C CYS A 126 -5.70 -28.90 -10.79
N ARG A 127 -6.26 -29.74 -11.67
CA ARG A 127 -7.36 -29.33 -12.55
C ARG A 127 -8.64 -29.36 -11.72
N TYR A 128 -9.40 -28.27 -11.77
CA TYR A 128 -10.82 -28.29 -11.39
C TYR A 128 -11.61 -28.79 -12.60
#